data_AF-A0A1S4DV35-F1
#
_entry.id   AF-A0A1S4DV35-F1
#
_cell.length_a   1.000
_cell.length_b   1.000
_cell.length_c   1.000
_cell.angle_alpha   90.00
_cell.angle_beta   90.00
_cell.angle_gamma   90.00
#
_symmetry.space_group_name_H-M   'P 1'
#
loop_
_entity.id
_entity.type
_entity.pdbx_description
1 polymer ?
#
loop_
_entity_poly.entity_id
_entity_poly.type
_entity_poly.pdbx_seq_one_letter_code
_entity_poly.pdbx_strand_id
1 'polypeptide(L)'
;MRRRDAYDLHDAILGILFSVLVTGVLTETTKNAVGWPRPDFFWRCFPDGNEVYDRLGNVVCHGKKSFVLDGYKSFPSGHASWSFAGLGFLSLYLSGKLKVFEHGGGHVAKLLLVLLPLLIAYIVGIFMVNDYMHHPQDVFFGSLMGLLVAKLVYLQFFPSPYYHRDDFVPTPVQSRTIVQTSDIPVQSRTTVQPSDIPAIAPVGRPMDIEAPAPLESRGL
;
A
#
# COMPACT_ATOMS: atom_id res chain seq x y z
N MET A 1 18.51 7.21 -17.32
CA MET A 1 17.14 6.69 -17.20
C MET A 1 17.12 5.18 -16.89
N ARG A 2 17.77 4.31 -17.67
CA ARG A 2 17.80 2.83 -17.53
C ARG A 2 18.14 2.21 -16.15
N ARG A 3 18.88 2.89 -15.26
CA ARG A 3 19.20 2.35 -13.92
C ARG A 3 18.01 2.39 -12.96
N ARG A 4 17.21 3.48 -12.97
CA ARG A 4 16.07 3.63 -12.06
C ARG A 4 14.97 2.60 -12.36
N ASP A 5 14.73 2.32 -13.64
CA ASP A 5 13.76 1.30 -14.05
C ASP A 5 14.15 -0.11 -13.61
N ALA A 6 15.45 -0.41 -13.54
CA ALA A 6 15.93 -1.71 -13.06
C ALA A 6 15.74 -1.89 -11.55
N TYR A 7 15.97 -0.83 -10.75
CA TYR A 7 15.68 -0.86 -9.32
C TYR A 7 14.17 -0.96 -9.05
N ASP A 8 13.35 -0.17 -9.76
CA ASP A 8 11.89 -0.25 -9.65
C ASP A 8 11.35 -1.64 -10.00
N LEU A 9 11.92 -2.30 -11.01
CA LEU A 9 11.54 -3.66 -11.39
C LEU A 9 11.98 -4.68 -10.34
N HIS A 10 13.19 -4.52 -9.79
CA HIS A 10 13.69 -5.38 -8.72
C HIS A 10 12.80 -5.30 -7.49
N ASP A 11 12.47 -4.09 -7.04
CA ASP A 11 11.58 -3.85 -5.90
C ASP A 11 10.17 -4.38 -6.16
N ALA A 12 9.68 -4.28 -7.40
CA ALA A 12 8.39 -4.87 -7.78
C ALA A 12 8.41 -6.40 -7.73
N ILE A 13 9.46 -7.05 -8.20
CA ILE A 13 9.61 -8.51 -8.11
C ILE A 13 9.66 -8.94 -6.65
N LEU A 14 10.45 -8.25 -5.81
CA LEU A 14 10.50 -8.51 -4.38
C LEU A 14 9.12 -8.31 -3.71
N GLY A 15 8.41 -7.24 -4.06
CA GLY A 15 7.08 -6.96 -3.55
C GLY A 15 6.05 -8.02 -3.94
N ILE A 16 6.07 -8.52 -5.18
CA ILE A 16 5.21 -9.62 -5.63
C ILE A 16 5.49 -10.89 -4.83
N LEU A 17 6.76 -11.28 -4.72
CA LEU A 17 7.17 -12.47 -3.98
C LEU A 17 6.76 -12.36 -2.51
N PHE A 18 7.00 -11.20 -1.89
CA PHE A 18 6.62 -10.96 -0.51
C PHE A 18 5.09 -11.01 -0.32
N SER A 19 4.32 -10.38 -1.19
CA SER A 19 2.86 -10.40 -1.18
C SER A 19 2.29 -11.83 -1.25
N VAL A 20 2.81 -12.64 -2.18
CA VAL A 20 2.39 -14.04 -2.34
C VAL A 20 2.80 -14.88 -1.13
N LEU A 21 4.01 -14.72 -0.60
CA LEU A 21 4.49 -15.46 0.56
C LEU A 21 3.66 -15.15 1.82
N VAL A 22 3.44 -13.86 2.12
CA VAL A 22 2.63 -13.44 3.27
C VAL A 22 1.20 -13.97 3.14
N THR A 23 0.59 -13.82 1.96
CA THR A 23 -0.75 -14.36 1.69
C THR A 23 -0.77 -15.88 1.83
N GLY A 24 0.28 -16.58 1.41
CA GLY A 24 0.41 -18.02 1.54
C GLY A 24 0.43 -18.50 2.99
N VAL A 25 1.22 -17.86 3.83
CA VAL A 25 1.24 -18.15 5.26
C VAL A 25 -0.15 -17.91 5.88
N LEU A 26 -0.77 -16.75 5.61
CA LEU A 26 -2.10 -16.43 6.14
C LEU A 26 -3.19 -17.41 5.68
N THR A 27 -3.12 -17.87 4.44
CA THR A 27 -4.11 -18.81 3.89
C THR A 27 -3.97 -20.18 4.51
N GLU A 28 -2.76 -20.71 4.60
CA GLU A 28 -2.54 -22.05 5.16
C GLU A 28 -2.80 -22.10 6.67
N THR A 29 -2.47 -21.04 7.41
CA THR A 29 -2.84 -20.95 8.83
C THR A 29 -4.36 -20.93 9.00
N THR A 30 -5.08 -20.15 8.19
CA THR A 30 -6.55 -20.07 8.26
C THR A 30 -7.21 -21.40 7.89
N LYS A 31 -6.75 -22.07 6.83
CA LYS A 31 -7.27 -23.39 6.44
C LYS A 31 -7.14 -24.42 7.55
N ASN A 32 -5.97 -24.47 8.19
CA ASN A 32 -5.72 -25.42 9.28
C ASN A 32 -6.49 -25.04 10.56
N ALA A 33 -6.84 -23.76 10.74
CA ALA A 33 -7.62 -23.29 11.88
C ALA A 33 -9.13 -23.53 11.75
N VAL A 34 -9.70 -23.34 10.56
CA VAL A 34 -11.16 -23.40 10.34
C VAL A 34 -11.66 -24.83 10.12
N GLY A 35 -10.94 -25.65 9.33
CA GLY A 35 -11.37 -27.01 9.06
C GLY A 35 -12.67 -27.12 8.25
N TRP A 36 -12.99 -26.14 7.39
CA TRP A 36 -14.24 -26.13 6.61
C TRP A 36 -14.27 -27.22 5.52
N PRO A 37 -15.32 -28.07 5.46
CA PRO A 37 -15.42 -29.15 4.46
C PRO A 37 -15.69 -28.62 3.04
N ARG A 38 -15.07 -29.25 2.03
CA ARG A 38 -15.18 -28.88 0.61
C ARG A 38 -16.51 -29.38 0.01
N PRO A 39 -16.99 -28.81 -1.10
CA PRO A 39 -18.17 -29.34 -1.80
C PRO A 39 -17.99 -30.81 -2.24
N ASP A 40 -16.76 -31.22 -2.58
CA ASP A 40 -16.42 -32.59 -2.97
C ASP A 40 -16.14 -33.54 -1.79
N PHE A 41 -16.30 -33.08 -0.54
CA PHE A 41 -15.92 -33.83 0.67
C PHE A 41 -16.56 -35.23 0.75
N PHE A 42 -17.82 -35.37 0.33
CA PHE A 42 -18.54 -36.63 0.32
C PHE A 42 -17.78 -37.73 -0.44
N TRP A 43 -17.34 -37.44 -1.66
CA TRP A 43 -16.60 -38.38 -2.51
C TRP A 43 -15.19 -38.68 -2.00
N ARG A 44 -14.60 -37.76 -1.22
CA ARG A 44 -13.31 -38.00 -0.56
C ARG A 44 -13.45 -38.97 0.61
N CYS A 45 -14.56 -38.86 1.35
CA CYS A 45 -14.88 -39.69 2.51
C CYS A 45 -15.34 -41.10 2.10
N PHE A 46 -16.17 -41.18 1.06
CA PHE A 46 -16.82 -42.40 0.54
C PHE A 46 -16.50 -42.61 -0.95
N PRO A 47 -15.32 -43.13 -1.30
CA PRO A 47 -14.96 -43.38 -2.71
C PRO A 47 -15.89 -44.38 -3.40
N ASP A 48 -16.49 -45.32 -2.65
CA ASP A 48 -17.42 -46.33 -3.16
C ASP A 48 -18.88 -45.85 -3.18
N GLY A 49 -19.15 -44.61 -2.72
CA GLY A 49 -20.49 -44.04 -2.59
C GLY A 49 -21.36 -44.62 -1.47
N ASN A 50 -20.84 -45.62 -0.73
CA ASN A 50 -21.55 -46.25 0.38
C ASN A 50 -21.32 -45.47 1.68
N GLU A 51 -22.38 -44.85 2.20
CA GLU A 51 -22.32 -44.14 3.47
C GLU A 51 -22.26 -45.12 4.66
N VAL A 52 -21.30 -44.89 5.56
CA VAL A 52 -21.11 -45.69 6.77
C VAL A 52 -21.15 -44.79 7.98
N TYR A 53 -22.03 -45.13 8.92
CA TYR A 53 -22.20 -44.40 10.18
C TYR A 53 -21.96 -45.34 11.37
N ASP A 54 -21.34 -44.81 12.41
CA ASP A 54 -21.23 -45.50 13.69
C ASP A 54 -22.59 -45.53 14.43
N ARG A 55 -22.71 -46.33 15.49
CA ARG A 55 -23.92 -46.43 16.34
C ARG A 55 -24.35 -45.09 16.95
N LEU A 56 -23.40 -44.15 17.07
CA LEU A 56 -23.61 -42.80 17.56
C LEU A 56 -24.02 -41.80 16.44
N GLY A 57 -24.15 -42.25 15.20
CA GLY A 57 -24.48 -41.41 14.05
C GLY A 57 -23.29 -40.64 13.46
N ASN A 58 -22.06 -40.92 13.92
CA ASN A 58 -20.85 -40.28 13.38
C ASN A 58 -20.48 -40.86 12.02
N VAL A 59 -20.07 -39.99 11.09
CA VAL A 59 -19.60 -40.38 9.76
C VAL A 59 -18.27 -41.14 9.87
N VAL A 60 -18.21 -42.36 9.33
CA VAL A 60 -17.00 -43.19 9.31
C VAL A 60 -16.42 -43.19 7.89
N CYS A 61 -15.50 -42.27 7.62
CA CYS A 61 -14.80 -42.23 6.33
C CYS A 61 -13.87 -43.44 6.17
N HIS A 62 -13.95 -44.12 5.04
CA HIS A 62 -13.03 -45.19 4.65
C HIS A 62 -12.12 -44.79 3.47
N GLY A 63 -12.25 -43.55 2.96
CA GLY A 63 -11.28 -42.97 2.05
C GLY A 63 -9.88 -42.78 2.67
N LYS A 64 -8.89 -42.49 1.81
CA LYS A 64 -7.50 -42.26 2.25
C LYS A 64 -7.43 -41.07 3.21
N LYS A 65 -6.92 -41.29 4.43
CA LYS A 65 -6.86 -40.28 5.51
C LYS A 65 -6.31 -38.91 5.07
N SER A 66 -5.21 -38.90 4.30
CA SER A 66 -4.61 -37.64 3.81
C SER A 66 -5.53 -36.87 2.86
N PHE A 67 -6.32 -37.59 2.05
CA PHE A 67 -7.24 -37.00 1.08
C PHE A 67 -8.50 -36.45 1.75
N VAL A 68 -9.00 -37.15 2.77
CA VAL A 68 -10.11 -36.71 3.62
C VAL A 68 -9.70 -35.47 4.43
N LEU A 69 -8.50 -35.45 5.03
CA LEU A 69 -7.97 -34.28 5.75
C LEU A 69 -7.83 -33.05 4.85
N ASP A 70 -7.41 -33.23 3.59
CA ASP A 70 -7.38 -32.14 2.61
C ASP A 70 -8.80 -31.64 2.22
N GLY A 71 -9.79 -32.51 2.35
CA GLY A 71 -11.20 -32.17 2.21
C GLY A 71 -11.72 -31.18 3.25
N TYR A 72 -11.04 -31.01 4.39
CA TYR A 72 -11.38 -30.02 5.41
C TYR A 72 -10.67 -28.66 5.21
N LYS A 73 -9.97 -28.45 4.09
CA LYS A 73 -9.17 -27.25 3.82
C LYS A 73 -9.80 -26.33 2.77
N SER A 74 -11.09 -26.05 2.89
CA SER A 74 -11.82 -25.24 1.90
C SER A 74 -11.63 -23.74 2.09
N PHE A 75 -11.69 -23.27 3.33
CA PHE A 75 -11.75 -21.85 3.62
C PHE A 75 -10.39 -21.32 4.10
N PRO A 76 -9.88 -20.21 3.55
CA PRO A 76 -10.25 -19.56 2.30
C PRO A 76 -9.60 -20.27 1.09
N SER A 77 -10.02 -19.92 -0.14
CA SER A 77 -9.43 -20.49 -1.35
C SER A 77 -7.98 -20.05 -1.53
N GLY A 78 -7.04 -21.02 -1.45
CA GLY A 78 -5.60 -20.78 -1.63
C GLY A 78 -5.24 -20.25 -3.02
N HIS A 79 -5.71 -20.93 -4.07
CA HIS A 79 -5.46 -20.52 -5.45
C HIS A 79 -5.97 -19.10 -5.72
N ALA A 80 -7.20 -18.79 -5.29
CA ALA A 80 -7.73 -17.43 -5.44
C ALA A 80 -6.87 -16.41 -4.68
N SER A 81 -6.58 -16.65 -3.40
CA SER A 81 -5.80 -15.70 -2.59
C SER A 81 -4.41 -15.42 -3.17
N TRP A 82 -3.66 -16.43 -3.62
CA TRP A 82 -2.33 -16.26 -4.21
C TRP A 82 -2.38 -15.53 -5.54
N SER A 83 -3.35 -15.89 -6.40
CA SER A 83 -3.56 -15.22 -7.67
C SER A 83 -3.90 -13.74 -7.47
N PHE A 84 -4.84 -13.41 -6.57
CA PHE A 84 -5.19 -12.02 -6.28
C PHE A 84 -4.08 -11.25 -5.56
N ALA A 85 -3.26 -11.91 -4.74
CA ALA A 85 -2.10 -11.27 -4.11
C ALA A 85 -0.99 -10.91 -5.10
N GLY A 86 -0.64 -11.83 -6.01
CA GLY A 86 0.41 -11.61 -7.01
C GLY A 86 -0.05 -10.71 -8.16
N LEU A 87 -1.17 -11.06 -8.79
CA LEU A 87 -1.72 -10.31 -9.94
C LEU A 87 -2.35 -8.99 -9.52
N GLY A 88 -2.90 -8.89 -8.30
CA GLY A 88 -3.34 -7.62 -7.73
C GLY A 88 -2.19 -6.67 -7.47
N PHE A 89 -1.06 -7.16 -6.96
CA PHE A 89 0.15 -6.34 -6.83
C PHE A 89 0.65 -5.89 -8.21
N LEU A 90 0.69 -6.81 -9.20
CA LEU A 90 1.10 -6.48 -10.57
C LEU A 90 0.18 -5.41 -11.19
N SER A 91 -1.13 -5.50 -10.97
CA SER A 91 -2.11 -4.49 -11.38
C SER A 91 -1.80 -3.13 -10.77
N LEU A 92 -1.53 -3.07 -9.46
CA LEU A 92 -1.15 -1.83 -8.77
C LEU A 92 0.17 -1.26 -9.32
N TYR A 93 1.17 -2.11 -9.56
CA TYR A 93 2.45 -1.70 -10.16
C TYR A 93 2.28 -1.10 -11.56
N LEU A 94 1.51 -1.76 -12.43
CA LEU A 94 1.20 -1.24 -13.76
C LEU A 94 0.42 0.07 -13.70
N SER A 95 -0.50 0.20 -12.73
CA SER A 95 -1.28 1.43 -12.58
C SER A 95 -0.42 2.65 -12.23
N GLY A 96 0.57 2.48 -11.35
CA GLY A 96 1.55 3.51 -11.01
C GLY A 96 2.49 3.86 -12.17
N LYS A 97 2.98 2.87 -12.92
CA LYS A 97 3.89 3.09 -14.06
C LYS A 97 3.21 3.74 -15.27
N LEU A 98 1.98 3.33 -15.58
CA LEU A 98 1.23 3.85 -16.75
C LEU A 98 0.49 5.16 -16.44
N LYS A 99 0.51 5.60 -15.18
CA LYS A 99 -0.22 6.78 -14.67
C LYS A 99 -1.65 6.83 -15.20
N VAL A 100 -2.39 5.74 -14.98
CA VAL A 100 -3.72 5.54 -15.60
C VAL A 100 -4.71 6.65 -15.25
N PHE A 101 -4.56 7.25 -14.07
CA PHE A 101 -5.45 8.28 -13.54
C PHE A 101 -4.98 9.73 -13.78
N GLU A 102 -3.93 9.95 -14.59
CA GLU A 102 -3.46 11.31 -14.89
C GLU A 102 -4.46 12.05 -15.80
N HIS A 103 -4.96 13.20 -15.35
CA HIS A 103 -5.90 14.03 -16.09
C HIS A 103 -5.28 14.53 -17.40
N GLY A 104 -5.93 14.22 -18.54
CA GLY A 104 -5.53 14.65 -19.88
C GLY A 104 -4.98 13.56 -20.81
N GLY A 105 -4.77 12.32 -20.33
CA GLY A 105 -4.17 11.23 -21.13
C GLY A 105 -4.76 9.83 -20.92
N GLY A 106 -5.95 9.73 -20.33
CA GLY A 106 -6.64 8.48 -20.01
C GLY A 106 -7.11 7.72 -21.25
N HIS A 107 -6.27 6.83 -21.77
CA HIS A 107 -6.64 5.90 -22.84
C HIS A 107 -7.22 4.62 -22.24
N VAL A 108 -8.37 4.16 -22.75
CA VAL A 108 -9.03 2.89 -22.34
C VAL A 108 -8.04 1.72 -22.38
N ALA A 109 -7.11 1.71 -23.32
CA ALA A 109 -6.06 0.71 -23.43
C ALA A 109 -5.20 0.59 -22.15
N LYS A 110 -4.88 1.69 -21.47
CA LYS A 110 -4.10 1.67 -20.22
C LYS A 110 -4.91 1.03 -19.07
N LEU A 111 -6.21 1.32 -19.01
CA LEU A 111 -7.10 0.71 -18.04
C LEU A 111 -7.21 -0.80 -18.28
N LEU A 112 -7.38 -1.22 -19.54
CA LEU A 112 -7.41 -2.65 -19.90
C LEU A 112 -6.12 -3.37 -19.51
N LEU A 113 -4.95 -2.76 -19.70
CA LEU A 113 -3.68 -3.37 -19.29
C LEU A 113 -3.56 -3.55 -17.76
N VAL A 114 -4.09 -2.62 -16.98
CA VAL A 114 -4.13 -2.73 -15.50
C VAL A 114 -5.15 -3.77 -15.04
N LEU A 115 -6.30 -3.88 -15.73
CA LEU A 115 -7.34 -4.84 -15.40
C LEU A 115 -7.02 -6.27 -15.85
N LEU A 116 -6.23 -6.45 -16.90
CA LEU A 116 -5.86 -7.76 -17.43
C LEU A 116 -5.35 -8.75 -16.36
N PRO A 117 -4.36 -8.41 -15.50
CA PRO A 117 -3.93 -9.32 -14.44
C PRO A 117 -5.05 -9.64 -13.43
N LEU A 118 -5.94 -8.68 -13.11
CA LEU A 118 -7.09 -8.94 -12.25
C LEU A 118 -8.11 -9.86 -12.90
N LEU A 119 -8.33 -9.74 -14.22
CA LEU A 119 -9.20 -10.64 -14.98
C LEU A 119 -8.65 -12.08 -14.98
N ILE A 120 -7.34 -12.24 -15.13
CA ILE A 120 -6.69 -13.56 -15.02
C ILE A 120 -6.92 -14.15 -13.62
N ALA A 121 -6.74 -13.35 -12.56
CA ALA A 121 -6.99 -13.80 -11.19
C ALA A 121 -8.46 -14.19 -10.97
N TYR A 122 -9.39 -13.43 -11.54
CA TYR A 122 -10.82 -13.72 -11.48
C TYR A 122 -11.18 -15.03 -12.18
N ILE A 123 -10.61 -15.28 -13.37
CA ILE A 123 -10.80 -16.55 -14.10
C ILE A 123 -10.31 -17.74 -13.28
N VAL A 124 -9.16 -17.62 -12.60
CA VAL A 124 -8.68 -18.67 -11.67
C VAL A 124 -9.71 -18.93 -10.58
N GLY A 125 -10.32 -17.88 -10.02
CA GLY A 125 -11.40 -18.00 -9.03
C GLY A 125 -12.61 -18.76 -9.56
N ILE A 126 -13.04 -18.49 -10.80
CA ILE A 126 -14.16 -19.20 -11.44
C ILE A 126 -13.86 -20.69 -11.57
N PHE A 127 -12.66 -21.06 -12.02
CA PHE A 127 -12.29 -22.48 -12.17
C PHE A 127 -12.38 -23.24 -10.84
N MET A 128 -11.99 -22.62 -9.72
CA MET A 128 -12.10 -23.26 -8.40
C MET A 128 -13.54 -23.57 -7.98
N VAL A 129 -14.50 -22.75 -8.42
CA VAL A 129 -15.94 -22.99 -8.18
C VAL A 129 -16.47 -24.04 -9.13
N ASN A 130 -16.12 -23.95 -10.41
CA ASN A 130 -16.56 -24.88 -11.45
C ASN A 130 -16.07 -26.32 -11.19
N ASP A 131 -14.88 -26.48 -10.63
CA ASP A 131 -14.30 -27.78 -10.29
C ASP A 131 -14.77 -28.32 -8.93
N TYR A 132 -15.77 -27.69 -8.29
CA TYR A 132 -16.33 -28.07 -6.99
C TYR A 132 -15.31 -28.13 -5.84
N MET A 133 -14.18 -27.43 -5.98
CA MET A 133 -13.10 -27.44 -5.00
C MET A 133 -13.34 -26.45 -3.86
N HIS A 134 -14.12 -25.40 -4.10
CA HIS A 134 -14.41 -24.33 -3.17
C HIS A 134 -15.82 -23.80 -3.36
N HIS A 135 -16.43 -23.34 -2.27
CA HIS A 135 -17.66 -22.59 -2.38
C HIS A 135 -17.37 -21.17 -2.89
N PRO A 136 -18.32 -20.49 -3.53
CA PRO A 136 -18.15 -19.11 -3.99
C PRO A 136 -17.70 -18.14 -2.88
N GLN A 137 -18.22 -18.31 -1.65
CA GLN A 137 -17.78 -17.50 -0.51
C GLN A 137 -16.29 -17.70 -0.18
N ASP A 138 -15.78 -18.92 -0.25
CA ASP A 138 -14.38 -19.23 0.06
C ASP A 138 -13.43 -18.52 -0.93
N VAL A 139 -13.86 -18.43 -2.20
CA VAL A 139 -13.17 -17.70 -3.26
C VAL A 139 -13.25 -16.20 -3.02
N PHE A 140 -14.43 -15.66 -2.70
CA PHE A 140 -14.61 -14.23 -2.43
C PHE A 140 -13.73 -13.73 -1.28
N PHE A 141 -13.74 -14.44 -0.13
CA PHE A 141 -12.89 -14.08 1.01
C PHE A 141 -11.40 -14.24 0.69
N GLY A 142 -11.03 -15.29 -0.06
CA GLY A 142 -9.66 -15.47 -0.55
C GLY A 142 -9.19 -14.31 -1.44
N SER A 143 -10.02 -13.89 -2.40
CA SER A 143 -9.75 -12.76 -3.29
C SER A 143 -9.61 -11.44 -2.53
N LEU A 144 -10.53 -11.16 -1.58
CA LEU A 144 -10.48 -9.96 -0.75
C LEU A 144 -9.20 -9.92 0.08
N MET A 145 -8.87 -11.02 0.76
CA MET A 145 -7.64 -11.13 1.57
C MET A 145 -6.39 -10.91 0.71
N GLY A 146 -6.30 -11.56 -0.46
CA GLY A 146 -5.18 -11.40 -1.38
C GLY A 146 -5.02 -9.95 -1.87
N LEU A 147 -6.11 -9.28 -2.24
CA LEU A 147 -6.09 -7.86 -2.65
C LEU A 147 -5.67 -6.92 -1.50
N LEU A 148 -6.13 -7.19 -0.27
CA LEU A 148 -5.74 -6.40 0.89
C LEU A 148 -4.24 -6.53 1.16
N VAL A 149 -3.70 -7.75 1.16
CA VAL A 149 -2.25 -7.97 1.34
C VAL A 149 -1.46 -7.32 0.21
N ALA A 150 -1.89 -7.51 -1.05
CA ALA A 150 -1.25 -6.87 -2.20
C ALA A 150 -1.19 -5.34 -2.07
N LYS A 151 -2.29 -4.72 -1.63
CA LYS A 151 -2.35 -3.27 -1.40
C LYS A 151 -1.40 -2.84 -0.29
N LEU A 152 -1.40 -3.52 0.86
CA LEU A 152 -0.52 -3.19 1.98
C LEU A 152 0.95 -3.33 1.61
N VAL A 153 1.32 -4.43 0.96
CA VAL A 153 2.69 -4.66 0.49
C VAL A 153 3.07 -3.63 -0.58
N TYR A 154 2.19 -3.32 -1.53
CA TYR A 154 2.45 -2.28 -2.51
C TYR A 154 2.78 -0.93 -1.86
N LEU A 155 1.96 -0.50 -0.89
CA LEU A 155 2.16 0.77 -0.18
C LEU A 155 3.43 0.81 0.68
N GLN A 156 3.99 -0.35 1.05
CA GLN A 156 5.27 -0.44 1.77
C GLN A 156 6.47 -0.20 0.85
N PHE A 157 6.38 -0.60 -0.43
CA PHE A 157 7.47 -0.48 -1.41
C PHE A 157 7.34 0.76 -2.32
N PHE A 158 6.11 1.21 -2.58
CA PHE A 158 5.81 2.28 -3.54
C PHE A 158 4.85 3.33 -2.95
N PRO A 159 4.96 4.61 -3.35
CA PRO A 159 3.97 5.62 -3.00
C PRO A 159 2.60 5.28 -3.61
N SER A 160 1.51 5.73 -2.95
CA SER A 160 0.15 5.51 -3.44
C SER A 160 -0.01 5.95 -4.90
N PRO A 161 -0.59 5.12 -5.78
CA PRO A 161 -0.72 5.44 -7.21
C PRO A 161 -1.78 6.54 -7.46
N TYR A 162 -2.53 6.93 -6.43
CA TYR A 162 -3.53 7.99 -6.45
C TYR A 162 -3.00 9.35 -5.95
N TYR A 163 -1.73 9.43 -5.54
CA TYR A 163 -1.15 10.65 -4.98
C TYR A 163 -0.68 11.61 -6.08
N HIS A 164 -1.27 12.81 -6.14
CA HIS A 164 -0.82 13.92 -7.00
C HIS A 164 0.45 14.55 -6.42
N ARG A 165 1.42 14.88 -7.27
CA ARG A 165 2.76 15.37 -6.89
C ARG A 165 2.81 16.80 -6.32
N ASP A 166 1.68 17.47 -6.14
CA ASP A 166 1.66 18.89 -5.77
C ASP A 166 1.69 19.15 -4.25
N ASP A 167 1.54 18.11 -3.40
CA ASP A 167 1.44 18.27 -1.93
C ASP A 167 2.66 17.75 -1.14
N PHE A 168 3.85 17.70 -1.75
CA PHE A 168 5.04 17.14 -1.08
C PHE A 168 5.50 18.01 0.11
N VAL A 169 5.10 17.61 1.32
CA VAL A 169 5.88 17.80 2.55
C VAL A 169 6.65 16.50 2.80
N PRO A 170 7.99 16.47 2.69
CA PRO A 170 8.77 15.28 3.02
C PRO A 170 8.59 14.91 4.50
N THR A 171 7.98 13.77 4.79
CA THR A 171 8.07 13.15 6.12
C THR A 171 9.44 12.47 6.30
N PRO A 172 10.12 12.64 7.45
CA PRO A 172 11.56 12.50 7.60
C PRO A 172 12.05 11.05 7.88
N VAL A 173 11.41 10.02 7.34
CA VAL A 173 11.74 8.63 7.74
C VAL A 173 12.74 7.93 6.80
N GLN A 174 13.05 8.49 5.63
CA GLN A 174 14.00 7.87 4.70
C GLN A 174 15.19 8.78 4.30
N SER A 175 15.66 9.60 5.23
CA SER A 175 17.00 10.18 5.21
C SER A 175 17.95 9.33 6.06
N ARG A 176 18.16 8.07 5.68
CA ARG A 176 19.17 7.19 6.30
C ARG A 176 20.06 6.52 5.25
N THR A 177 20.72 7.33 4.43
CA THR A 177 22.01 6.96 3.81
C THR A 177 22.85 8.22 3.62
N ILE A 178 23.73 8.48 4.59
CA ILE A 178 25.02 9.19 4.52
C ILE A 178 25.26 10.00 3.22
N VAL A 179 24.92 11.30 3.25
CA VAL A 179 25.65 12.34 2.50
C VAL A 179 25.68 13.60 3.35
N GLN A 180 26.64 13.64 4.27
CA GLN A 180 27.01 14.77 5.12
C GLN A 180 28.47 14.45 5.50
N THR A 181 29.52 15.19 5.16
CA THR A 181 29.72 16.53 4.63
C THR A 181 31.23 16.61 4.35
N SER A 182 31.67 17.01 3.16
CA SER A 182 32.93 17.75 3.00
C SER A 182 33.05 18.22 1.55
N ASP A 183 32.50 19.40 1.28
CA ASP A 183 32.99 20.34 0.26
C ASP A 183 32.35 21.70 0.58
N ILE A 184 32.85 22.34 1.63
CA ILE A 184 32.67 23.78 1.86
C ILE A 184 34.04 24.42 1.61
N PRO A 185 34.21 25.30 0.61
CA PRO A 185 35.42 26.09 0.49
C PRO A 185 35.47 27.14 1.60
N VAL A 186 36.67 27.27 2.15
CA VAL A 186 37.09 28.15 3.24
C VAL A 186 36.66 29.60 3.02
N GLN A 187 36.14 30.17 4.11
CA GLN A 187 35.64 31.52 4.31
C GLN A 187 36.67 32.62 3.97
N SER A 188 36.28 33.59 3.15
CA SER A 188 36.99 34.85 2.98
C SER A 188 36.76 35.75 4.20
N ARG A 189 37.84 36.07 4.92
CA ARG A 189 37.85 37.11 5.97
C ARG A 189 38.74 38.25 5.47
N THR A 190 38.12 39.24 4.83
CA THR A 190 38.80 40.51 4.54
C THR A 190 38.76 41.36 5.80
N THR A 191 39.93 41.62 6.38
CA THR A 191 40.13 42.57 7.48
C THR A 191 39.98 44.00 6.94
N VAL A 192 39.02 44.76 7.43
CA VAL A 192 38.95 46.22 7.23
C VAL A 192 39.15 46.88 8.59
N GLN A 193 40.15 47.76 8.67
CA GLN A 193 40.55 48.48 9.87
C GLN A 193 39.59 49.65 10.20
N PRO A 194 39.51 50.05 11.48
CA PRO A 194 38.62 51.10 11.95
C PRO A 194 39.26 52.49 11.81
N SER A 195 39.14 53.12 10.65
CA SER A 195 39.52 54.54 10.50
C SER A 195 38.64 55.40 9.57
N ASP A 196 37.64 54.84 8.89
CA ASP A 196 36.89 55.59 7.87
C ASP A 196 35.40 55.73 8.24
N ILE A 197 35.09 56.58 9.22
CA ILE A 197 33.73 57.07 9.49
C ILE A 197 33.70 58.57 9.17
N PRO A 198 33.03 59.02 8.09
CA PRO A 198 32.72 60.43 7.89
C PRO A 198 31.48 60.84 8.69
N ALA A 199 31.54 62.01 9.31
CA ALA A 199 30.53 62.60 10.19
C ALA A 199 29.20 62.95 9.47
N ILE A 200 28.07 62.74 10.16
CA ILE A 200 26.73 63.18 9.77
C ILE A 200 26.41 64.50 10.50
N ALA A 201 25.95 65.51 9.75
CA ALA A 201 25.62 66.87 10.19
C ALA A 201 24.27 66.97 10.96
N PRO A 202 24.00 68.07 11.70
CA PRO A 202 22.95 68.09 12.74
C PRO A 202 21.55 68.45 12.21
N VAL A 203 20.53 67.88 12.86
CA VAL A 203 19.10 68.15 12.63
C VAL A 203 18.68 69.46 13.33
N GLY A 204 18.02 70.34 12.59
CA GLY A 204 17.51 71.65 13.03
C GLY A 204 16.22 71.60 13.86
N ARG A 205 15.95 72.74 14.51
CA ARG A 205 14.96 73.07 15.57
C ARG A 205 13.49 72.72 15.29
N PRO A 206 12.67 72.47 16.33
CA PRO A 206 11.20 72.43 16.23
C PRO A 206 10.59 73.84 16.23
N MET A 207 9.41 73.98 15.60
CA MET A 207 8.63 75.20 15.47
C MET A 207 7.31 75.04 16.23
N ASP A 208 7.03 75.98 17.14
CA ASP A 208 5.87 76.01 18.04
C ASP A 208 4.58 76.47 17.33
N ILE A 209 3.42 75.95 17.75
CA ILE A 209 2.12 76.62 17.54
C ILE A 209 1.27 76.49 18.82
N GLU A 210 0.90 77.67 19.30
CA GLU A 210 0.18 78.03 20.52
C GLU A 210 -1.34 77.80 20.41
N ALA A 211 -2.02 77.49 21.52
CA ALA A 211 -3.47 77.45 21.64
C ALA A 211 -3.94 78.23 22.89
N PRO A 212 -5.12 78.86 22.86
CA PRO A 212 -5.41 80.07 23.64
C PRO A 212 -6.03 79.81 25.03
N ALA A 213 -5.87 80.79 25.93
CA ALA A 213 -6.54 80.92 27.24
C ALA A 213 -7.89 81.71 27.09
N PRO A 214 -8.63 82.07 28.16
CA PRO A 214 -8.68 81.59 29.56
C PRO A 214 -10.13 81.30 30.03
N LEU A 215 -10.31 80.80 31.25
CA LEU A 215 -11.50 81.11 32.07
C LEU A 215 -11.15 80.98 33.56
N GLU A 216 -11.14 82.13 34.22
CA GLU A 216 -10.93 82.34 35.65
C GLU A 216 -12.30 82.49 36.33
N SER A 217 -12.55 81.77 37.44
CA SER A 217 -13.40 82.29 38.52
C SER A 217 -13.27 81.48 39.82
N ARG A 218 -12.80 82.17 40.86
CA ARG A 218 -13.33 82.23 42.25
C ARG A 218 -13.32 80.90 43.04
N GLY A 219 -12.66 80.77 44.18
CA GLY A 219 -12.59 81.71 45.31
C GLY A 219 -13.71 81.40 46.31
N LEU A 220 -13.44 80.46 47.23
CA LEU A 220 -13.94 80.35 48.61
C LEU A 220 -13.17 79.23 49.33
#